data_AF-A0A2M8S6Y3-F1
#
_entry.id   AF-A0A2M8S6Y3-F1
#
_cell.length_a   1.000
_cell.length_b   1.000
_cell.length_c   1.000
_cell.angle_alpha   90.00
_cell.angle_beta   90.00
_cell.angle_gamma   90.00
#
_symmetry.space_group_name_H-M   'P 1'
#
loop_
_entity.id
_entity.type
_entity.pdbx_description
1 polymer ?
#
loop_
_entity_poly.entity_id
_entity_poly.type
_entity_poly.pdbx_seq_one_letter_code
_entity_poly.pdbx_strand_id
1 'polypeptide(L)'
;MTEKIGVYVCHCGSNIAGVVDVAEVARWAGQLPGVVVARDYKFMCSSPGQELIQKDIQEMGLTRVVVASCSPHLHEKTFRGACARAGLNPYLFEMANIREQDSWVTSDKTEATKKAKALVAAAVSRVAHQEALEALLVPIDPNVLVVGGGITGIQAALEIADAGDHVYLVEREPSIGGHMAQFDKTFPTLDCSACILTPKMVSAGNHKNITLLTWSEVENVSGYVGNFTVTIRKKARYVDEAICTGCGVCQEKCPKKVVDDVFEVGMARRKAIY
;
A
#
# COMPACT_ATOMS: atom_id res chain seq x y z
N MET A 1 5.73 38.54 -3.57
CA MET A 1 6.34 38.26 -4.89
C MET A 1 5.31 37.55 -5.72
N THR A 2 5.16 37.88 -7.01
CA THR A 2 4.25 37.14 -7.89
C THR A 2 4.84 35.75 -8.14
N GLU A 3 4.07 34.70 -7.86
CA GLU A 3 4.51 33.32 -8.06
C GLU A 3 4.81 33.03 -9.54
N LYS A 4 5.82 32.19 -9.79
CA LYS A 4 6.23 31.72 -11.13
C LYS A 4 5.86 30.25 -11.28
N ILE A 5 4.74 29.99 -11.95
CA ILE A 5 4.13 28.67 -12.04
C ILE A 5 4.52 28.02 -13.38
N GLY A 6 5.02 26.78 -13.33
CA GLY A 6 5.18 25.94 -14.51
C GLY A 6 4.04 24.93 -14.63
N VAL A 7 3.37 24.86 -15.80
CA VAL A 7 2.27 23.92 -16.06
C VAL A 7 2.68 22.88 -17.08
N TYR A 8 2.50 21.61 -16.76
CA TYR A 8 2.88 20.49 -17.63
C TYR A 8 1.70 19.57 -17.89
N VAL A 9 1.32 19.41 -19.15
CA VAL A 9 0.13 18.63 -19.54
C VAL A 9 0.57 17.32 -20.21
N CYS A 10 0.23 16.20 -19.61
CA CYS A 10 0.67 14.89 -20.08
C CYS A 10 -0.29 14.33 -21.14
N HIS A 11 0.25 13.69 -22.18
CA HIS A 11 -0.57 12.95 -23.16
C HIS A 11 -0.93 11.55 -22.66
N CYS A 12 -0.04 10.95 -21.86
CA CYS A 12 -0.12 9.56 -21.40
C CYS A 12 -0.33 8.57 -22.56
N GLY A 13 0.41 8.77 -23.65
CA GLY A 13 0.15 8.08 -24.92
C GLY A 13 -1.18 8.54 -25.50
N SER A 14 -2.11 7.61 -25.73
CA SER A 14 -3.49 7.92 -26.14
C SER A 14 -4.48 8.01 -24.98
N ASN A 15 -4.06 7.73 -23.74
CA ASN A 15 -4.99 7.68 -22.61
C ASN A 15 -5.61 9.05 -22.28
N ILE A 16 -4.83 10.13 -22.41
CA ILE A 16 -5.33 11.50 -22.25
C ILE A 16 -5.52 12.12 -23.63
N ALA A 17 -4.49 12.08 -24.49
CA ALA A 17 -4.52 12.74 -25.80
C ALA A 17 -5.51 12.16 -26.81
N GLY A 18 -6.02 10.94 -26.57
CA GLY A 18 -7.09 10.36 -27.41
C GLY A 18 -8.44 11.06 -27.25
N VAL A 19 -8.64 11.77 -26.12
CA VAL A 19 -9.93 12.38 -25.76
C VAL A 19 -9.79 13.87 -25.46
N VAL A 20 -8.75 14.28 -24.73
CA VAL A 20 -8.48 15.68 -24.37
C VAL A 20 -7.52 16.30 -25.39
N ASP A 21 -7.80 17.51 -25.86
CA ASP A 21 -6.86 18.30 -26.67
C ASP A 21 -5.75 18.88 -25.79
N VAL A 22 -4.73 18.07 -25.54
CA VAL A 22 -3.65 18.37 -24.59
C VAL A 22 -2.83 19.61 -24.99
N ALA A 23 -2.60 19.79 -26.29
CA ALA A 23 -1.86 20.92 -26.83
C ALA A 23 -2.67 22.22 -26.69
N GLU A 24 -3.99 22.16 -26.85
CA GLU A 24 -4.85 23.29 -26.55
C GLU A 24 -4.87 23.63 -25.05
N VAL A 25 -4.99 22.62 -24.16
CA VAL A 25 -4.94 22.82 -22.70
C VAL A 25 -3.62 23.48 -22.29
N ALA A 26 -2.49 23.02 -22.80
CA ALA A 26 -1.17 23.61 -22.48
C ALA A 26 -1.05 25.06 -22.96
N ARG A 27 -1.43 25.36 -24.21
CA ARG A 27 -1.40 26.73 -24.75
C ARG A 27 -2.30 27.68 -23.95
N TRP A 28 -3.51 27.24 -23.61
CA TRP A 28 -4.44 28.02 -22.81
C TRP A 28 -3.93 28.22 -21.37
N ALA A 29 -3.35 27.19 -20.75
CA ALA A 29 -2.82 27.28 -19.39
C ALA A 29 -1.69 28.32 -19.26
N GLY A 30 -0.92 28.55 -20.33
CA GLY A 30 0.11 29.60 -20.39
C GLY A 30 -0.44 31.04 -20.29
N GLN A 31 -1.75 31.23 -20.37
CA GLN A 31 -2.42 32.53 -20.24
C GLN A 31 -2.93 32.77 -18.80
N LEU A 32 -2.85 31.77 -17.92
CA LEU A 32 -3.35 31.88 -16.55
C LEU A 32 -2.41 32.77 -15.69
N PRO A 33 -2.96 33.52 -14.71
CA PRO A 33 -2.16 34.37 -13.84
C PRO A 33 -1.03 33.60 -13.14
N GLY A 34 0.19 34.15 -13.18
CA GLY A 34 1.37 33.54 -12.56
C GLY A 34 2.03 32.42 -13.36
N VAL A 35 1.39 31.91 -14.43
CA VAL A 35 2.00 30.88 -15.29
C VAL A 35 3.06 31.52 -16.19
N VAL A 36 4.31 31.07 -16.05
CA VAL A 36 5.46 31.57 -16.84
C VAL A 36 5.90 30.60 -17.92
N VAL A 37 5.55 29.31 -17.77
CA VAL A 37 5.80 28.27 -18.77
C VAL A 37 4.66 27.26 -18.75
N ALA A 38 4.20 26.87 -19.94
CA ALA A 38 3.23 25.79 -20.11
C ALA A 38 3.68 24.89 -21.26
N ARG A 39 3.77 23.59 -21.01
CA ARG A 39 4.24 22.60 -22.00
C ARG A 39 3.37 21.36 -21.97
N ASP A 40 3.26 20.69 -23.11
CA ASP A 40 2.73 19.33 -23.18
C ASP A 40 3.84 18.33 -23.54
N TYR A 41 3.75 17.11 -23.03
CA TYR A 41 4.70 16.05 -23.33
C TYR A 41 4.05 14.66 -23.27
N LYS A 42 4.60 13.72 -24.04
CA LYS A 42 4.02 12.39 -24.22
C LYS A 42 3.85 11.63 -22.90
N PHE A 43 4.90 11.62 -22.08
CA PHE A 43 4.93 10.91 -20.79
C PHE A 43 5.67 11.73 -19.75
N MET A 44 4.94 12.58 -19.02
CA MET A 44 5.54 13.45 -18.00
C MET A 44 6.26 12.68 -16.88
N CYS A 45 5.82 11.47 -16.54
CA CYS A 45 6.46 10.65 -15.51
C CYS A 45 7.73 9.93 -15.96
N SER A 46 8.04 9.93 -17.26
CA SER A 46 9.29 9.36 -17.78
C SER A 46 10.50 10.23 -17.39
N SER A 47 11.73 9.69 -17.45
CA SER A 47 12.94 10.46 -17.12
C SER A 47 13.03 11.77 -17.92
N PRO A 48 12.82 11.79 -19.26
CA PRO A 48 12.79 13.04 -20.03
C PRO A 48 11.70 14.02 -19.58
N GLY A 49 10.52 13.52 -19.20
CA GLY A 49 9.43 14.36 -18.69
C GLY A 49 9.77 14.99 -17.34
N GLN A 50 10.42 14.25 -16.45
CA GLN A 50 10.89 14.76 -15.16
C GLN A 50 12.07 15.73 -15.33
N GLU A 51 12.98 15.47 -16.26
CA GLU A 51 14.10 16.36 -16.59
C GLU A 51 13.61 17.69 -17.16
N LEU A 52 12.55 17.68 -17.97
CA LEU A 52 11.92 18.90 -18.48
C LEU A 52 11.46 19.82 -17.34
N ILE A 53 10.76 19.26 -16.34
CA ILE A 53 10.34 20.01 -15.15
C ILE A 53 11.56 20.55 -14.39
N GLN A 54 12.56 19.69 -14.14
CA GLN A 54 13.76 20.05 -13.39
C GLN A 54 14.53 21.21 -14.06
N LYS A 55 14.69 21.13 -15.37
CA LYS A 55 15.35 22.14 -16.18
C LYS A 55 14.62 23.48 -16.13
N ASP A 56 13.31 23.48 -16.35
CA ASP A 56 12.52 24.71 -16.31
C ASP A 56 12.52 25.34 -14.89
N ILE A 57 12.48 24.54 -13.82
CA ILE A 57 12.62 25.03 -12.43
C ILE A 57 13.91 25.83 -12.29
N GLN A 58 15.04 25.29 -12.76
CA GLN A 58 16.36 25.89 -12.61
C GLN A 58 16.57 27.08 -13.54
N GLU A 59 16.20 26.96 -14.82
CA GLU A 59 16.46 27.98 -15.84
C GLU A 59 15.52 29.18 -15.73
N MET A 60 14.25 28.95 -15.35
CA MET A 60 13.23 30.00 -15.29
C MET A 60 12.98 30.51 -13.86
N GLY A 61 13.55 29.82 -12.87
CA GLY A 61 13.36 30.11 -11.45
C GLY A 61 11.91 29.91 -11.03
N LEU A 62 11.31 28.77 -11.39
CA LEU A 62 9.93 28.45 -11.03
C LEU A 62 9.79 28.34 -9.51
N THR A 63 8.71 28.92 -8.97
CA THR A 63 8.38 28.85 -7.55
C THR A 63 7.24 27.86 -7.28
N ARG A 64 6.50 27.43 -8.30
CA ARG A 64 5.41 26.44 -8.20
C ARG A 64 5.36 25.56 -9.46
N VAL A 65 4.88 24.34 -9.32
CA VAL A 65 4.69 23.41 -10.44
C VAL A 65 3.29 22.79 -10.41
N VAL A 66 2.64 22.76 -11.57
CA VAL A 66 1.39 22.02 -11.80
C VAL A 66 1.63 20.96 -12.86
N VAL A 67 1.29 19.71 -12.57
CA VAL A 67 1.27 18.65 -13.58
C VAL A 67 -0.16 18.16 -13.78
N ALA A 68 -0.69 18.37 -14.99
CA ALA A 68 -1.97 17.87 -15.44
C ALA A 68 -1.80 16.49 -16.08
N SER A 69 -2.12 15.43 -15.34
CA SER A 69 -1.91 14.06 -15.80
C SER A 69 -2.87 13.06 -15.12
N CYS A 70 -2.34 12.06 -14.43
CA CYS A 70 -3.06 11.00 -13.75
C CYS A 70 -3.39 11.33 -12.29
N SER A 71 -3.88 10.35 -11.54
CA SER A 71 -4.18 10.48 -10.12
C SER A 71 -2.94 10.81 -9.26
N PRO A 72 -3.06 11.71 -8.26
CA PRO A 72 -2.00 11.95 -7.28
C PRO A 72 -1.65 10.68 -6.48
N HIS A 73 -2.59 9.75 -6.29
CA HIS A 73 -2.32 8.45 -5.66
C HIS A 73 -1.28 7.61 -6.39
N LEU A 74 -1.03 7.88 -7.68
CA LEU A 74 -0.06 7.16 -8.49
C LEU A 74 1.29 7.89 -8.57
N HIS A 75 1.30 9.16 -9.00
CA HIS A 75 2.55 9.85 -9.35
C HIS A 75 2.81 11.16 -8.60
N GLU A 76 2.06 11.50 -7.54
CA GLU A 76 2.38 12.67 -6.71
C GLU A 76 3.80 12.57 -6.15
N LYS A 77 4.16 11.44 -5.55
CA LYS A 77 5.53 11.20 -5.04
C LYS A 77 6.60 11.32 -6.12
N THR A 78 6.30 10.87 -7.34
CA THR A 78 7.22 10.96 -8.48
C THR A 78 7.53 12.41 -8.84
N PHE A 79 6.50 13.24 -9.00
CA PHE A 79 6.68 14.65 -9.37
C PHE A 79 7.19 15.52 -8.22
N ARG A 80 6.78 15.22 -6.98
CA ARG A 80 7.41 15.78 -5.77
C ARG A 80 8.91 15.51 -5.73
N GLY A 81 9.33 14.29 -6.04
CA GLY A 81 10.75 13.93 -6.15
C GLY A 81 11.47 14.68 -7.27
N ALA A 82 10.82 14.88 -8.42
CA ALA A 82 11.39 15.68 -9.52
C ALA A 82 11.59 17.15 -9.11
N CYS A 83 10.60 17.77 -8.45
CA CYS A 83 10.73 19.13 -7.93
C CYS A 83 11.85 19.23 -6.90
N ALA A 84 11.93 18.27 -5.96
CA ALA A 84 12.96 18.23 -4.93
C ALA A 84 14.38 18.19 -5.51
N ARG A 85 14.61 17.34 -6.53
CA ARG A 85 15.92 17.23 -7.20
C ARG A 85 16.34 18.52 -7.91
N ALA A 86 15.39 19.37 -8.29
CA ALA A 86 15.66 20.69 -8.86
C ALA A 86 15.76 21.81 -7.81
N GLY A 87 15.64 21.49 -6.52
CA GLY A 87 15.68 22.47 -5.43
C GLY A 87 14.36 23.15 -5.11
N LEU A 88 13.24 22.74 -5.73
CA LEU A 88 11.91 23.22 -5.39
C LEU A 88 11.31 22.38 -4.25
N ASN A 89 10.74 23.03 -3.25
CA ASN A 89 10.10 22.33 -2.13
C ASN A 89 8.96 21.42 -2.66
N PRO A 90 8.90 20.13 -2.25
CA PRO A 90 7.92 19.15 -2.75
C PRO A 90 6.45 19.52 -2.54
N TYR A 91 6.17 20.39 -1.57
CA TYR A 91 4.81 20.81 -1.23
C TYR A 91 4.35 22.06 -1.98
N LEU A 92 5.21 22.60 -2.85
CA LEU A 92 4.92 23.68 -3.81
C LEU A 92 4.54 23.12 -5.20
N PHE A 93 4.00 21.90 -5.20
CA PHE A 93 3.58 21.12 -6.35
C PHE A 93 2.11 20.76 -6.22
N GLU A 94 1.35 20.90 -7.31
CA GLU A 94 -0.05 20.46 -7.39
C GLU A 94 -0.26 19.58 -8.63
N MET A 95 -1.14 18.58 -8.49
CA MET A 95 -1.46 17.66 -9.57
C MET A 95 -2.92 17.81 -10.00
N ALA A 96 -3.16 18.06 -11.28
CA ALA A 96 -4.50 18.06 -11.85
C ALA A 96 -4.76 16.69 -12.50
N ASN A 97 -5.73 15.94 -11.98
CA ASN A 97 -6.09 14.64 -12.54
C ASN A 97 -7.02 14.83 -13.75
N ILE A 98 -6.45 14.76 -14.95
CA ILE A 98 -7.19 14.85 -16.23
C ILE A 98 -7.26 13.50 -16.95
N ARG A 99 -6.92 12.40 -16.26
CA ARG A 99 -7.01 11.03 -16.80
C ARG A 99 -8.17 10.27 -16.18
N GLU A 100 -8.02 9.77 -14.95
CA GLU A 100 -9.05 8.99 -14.26
C GLU A 100 -10.32 9.81 -14.01
N GLN A 101 -10.18 11.12 -13.77
CA GLN A 101 -11.30 12.01 -13.49
C GLN A 101 -11.82 12.74 -14.72
N ASP A 102 -11.22 12.54 -15.90
CA ASP A 102 -11.64 13.26 -17.12
C ASP A 102 -11.56 12.39 -18.38
N SER A 103 -10.38 12.20 -18.98
CA SER A 103 -10.25 11.53 -20.29
C SER A 103 -10.78 10.09 -20.33
N TRP A 104 -10.72 9.35 -19.22
CA TRP A 104 -11.23 7.98 -19.14
C TRP A 104 -12.75 7.89 -18.90
N VAL A 105 -13.38 8.98 -18.49
CA VAL A 105 -14.79 8.99 -18.04
C VAL A 105 -15.66 9.98 -18.81
N THR A 106 -15.08 10.74 -19.74
CA THR A 106 -15.78 11.73 -20.56
C THR A 106 -15.55 11.41 -22.03
N SER A 107 -16.59 11.02 -22.76
CA SER A 107 -16.43 10.58 -24.16
C SER A 107 -16.36 11.74 -25.16
N ASP A 108 -17.03 12.86 -24.87
CA ASP A 108 -17.01 14.03 -25.75
C ASP A 108 -15.69 14.80 -25.60
N LYS A 109 -14.96 14.95 -26.70
CA LYS A 109 -13.66 15.61 -26.73
C LYS A 109 -13.73 17.09 -26.33
N THR A 110 -14.78 17.80 -26.71
CA THR A 110 -14.91 19.24 -26.43
C THR A 110 -15.17 19.45 -24.95
N GLU A 111 -16.09 18.68 -24.37
CA GLU A 111 -16.42 18.74 -22.94
C GLU A 111 -15.25 18.23 -22.08
N ALA A 112 -14.57 17.15 -22.48
CA ALA A 112 -13.37 16.69 -21.79
C ALA A 112 -12.27 17.76 -21.79
N THR A 113 -12.02 18.40 -22.94
CA THR A 113 -11.01 19.46 -23.04
C THR A 113 -11.36 20.67 -22.18
N LYS A 114 -12.64 21.08 -22.17
CA LYS A 114 -13.15 22.15 -21.31
C LYS A 114 -13.00 21.81 -19.82
N LYS A 115 -13.29 20.57 -19.44
CA LYS A 115 -13.12 20.07 -18.08
C LYS A 115 -11.66 20.01 -17.66
N ALA A 116 -10.76 19.51 -18.52
CA ALA A 116 -9.32 19.53 -18.29
C ALA A 116 -8.81 20.96 -18.02
N LYS A 117 -9.24 21.94 -18.82
CA LYS A 117 -8.93 23.36 -18.56
C LYS A 117 -9.40 23.82 -17.19
N ALA A 118 -10.65 23.53 -16.82
CA ALA A 118 -11.17 23.91 -15.51
C ALA A 118 -10.37 23.28 -14.35
N LEU A 119 -10.00 22.01 -14.46
CA LEU A 119 -9.16 21.30 -13.48
C LEU A 119 -7.75 21.91 -13.38
N VAL A 120 -7.15 22.27 -14.51
CA VAL A 120 -5.84 22.94 -14.55
C VAL A 120 -5.91 24.32 -13.92
N ALA A 121 -6.93 25.14 -14.23
CA ALA A 121 -7.09 26.44 -13.58
C ALA A 121 -7.28 26.32 -12.07
N ALA A 122 -8.06 25.34 -11.60
CA ALA A 122 -8.22 25.09 -10.18
C ALA A 122 -6.89 24.74 -9.51
N ALA A 123 -6.08 23.87 -10.14
CA ALA A 123 -4.76 23.50 -9.63
C ALA A 123 -3.78 24.68 -9.62
N VAL A 124 -3.75 25.49 -10.69
CA VAL A 124 -2.92 26.71 -10.78
C VAL A 124 -3.32 27.73 -9.71
N SER A 125 -4.62 27.93 -9.49
CA SER A 125 -5.12 28.82 -8.44
C SER A 125 -4.71 28.32 -7.05
N ARG A 126 -4.86 27.02 -6.79
CA ARG A 126 -4.50 26.40 -5.51
C ARG A 126 -3.00 26.45 -5.22
N VAL A 127 -2.15 26.11 -6.20
CA VAL A 127 -0.69 26.02 -6.01
C VAL A 127 -0.09 27.37 -5.64
N ALA A 128 -0.68 28.47 -6.11
CA ALA A 128 -0.26 29.83 -5.77
C ALA A 128 -0.38 30.15 -4.27
N HIS A 129 -1.27 29.44 -3.55
CA HIS A 129 -1.48 29.59 -2.11
C HIS A 129 -0.78 28.51 -1.27
N GLN A 130 -0.08 27.56 -1.89
CA GLN A 130 0.69 26.57 -1.15
C GLN A 130 1.93 27.21 -0.50
N GLU A 131 2.27 26.68 0.67
CA GLU A 131 3.45 27.05 1.44
C GLU A 131 4.45 25.90 1.45
N ALA A 132 5.74 26.23 1.62
CA ALA A 132 6.78 25.24 1.75
C ALA A 132 6.59 24.48 3.07
N LEU A 133 6.55 23.15 3.01
CA LEU A 133 6.47 22.29 4.20
C LEU A 133 7.71 21.41 4.30
N GLU A 134 7.94 20.89 5.50
CA GLU A 134 9.01 19.95 5.78
C GLU A 134 8.43 18.58 6.14
N ALA A 135 9.11 17.52 5.71
CA ALA A 135 8.70 16.17 6.07
C ALA A 135 8.95 15.93 7.56
N LEU A 136 7.94 15.46 8.28
CA LEU A 136 8.08 15.08 9.67
C LEU A 136 8.94 13.83 9.78
N LEU A 137 10.05 13.92 10.51
CA LEU A 137 10.86 12.78 10.89
C LEU A 137 10.31 12.17 12.18
N VAL A 138 10.01 10.89 12.14
CA VAL A 138 9.46 10.15 13.29
C VAL A 138 10.35 8.93 13.59
N PRO A 139 10.53 8.56 14.86
CA PRO A 139 11.21 7.32 15.20
C PRO A 139 10.42 6.13 14.67
N ILE A 140 11.10 5.01 14.38
CA ILE A 140 10.47 3.78 13.90
C ILE A 140 10.73 2.70 14.95
N ASP A 141 9.68 2.09 15.46
CA ASP A 141 9.76 0.84 16.21
C ASP A 141 10.14 -0.29 15.23
N PRO A 142 11.26 -1.00 15.46
CA PRO A 142 11.72 -2.06 14.56
C PRO A 142 10.91 -3.36 14.69
N ASN A 143 10.07 -3.50 15.71
CA ASN A 143 9.27 -4.70 15.90
C ASN A 143 8.19 -4.80 14.81
N VAL A 144 7.98 -6.02 14.30
CA VAL A 144 6.99 -6.29 13.26
C VAL A 144 5.83 -7.10 13.83
N LEU A 145 4.61 -6.79 13.40
CA LEU A 145 3.43 -7.60 13.65
C LEU A 145 2.96 -8.25 12.34
N VAL A 146 2.88 -9.58 12.33
CA VAL A 146 2.27 -10.36 11.25
C VAL A 146 0.92 -10.89 11.74
N VAL A 147 -0.14 -10.62 10.98
CA VAL A 147 -1.51 -11.05 11.30
C VAL A 147 -1.92 -12.16 10.33
N GLY A 148 -2.10 -13.36 10.88
CA GLY A 148 -2.43 -14.59 10.16
C GLY A 148 -1.21 -15.51 10.00
N GLY A 149 -1.28 -16.69 10.59
CA GLY A 149 -0.27 -17.75 10.55
C GLY A 149 -0.45 -18.74 9.41
N GLY A 150 -0.98 -18.32 8.25
CA GLY A 150 -0.93 -19.13 7.03
C GLY A 150 0.49 -19.19 6.44
N ILE A 151 0.67 -19.93 5.33
CA ILE A 151 1.99 -20.04 4.67
C ILE A 151 2.65 -18.69 4.35
N THR A 152 1.86 -17.68 3.96
CA THR A 152 2.35 -16.33 3.67
C THR A 152 2.85 -15.63 4.93
N GLY A 153 2.09 -15.67 6.03
CA GLY A 153 2.47 -15.06 7.30
C GLY A 153 3.63 -15.78 7.98
N ILE A 154 3.66 -17.11 7.92
CA ILE A 154 4.79 -17.92 8.38
C ILE A 154 6.07 -17.53 7.63
N GLN A 155 6.00 -17.43 6.29
CA GLN A 155 7.16 -17.06 5.48
C GLN A 155 7.63 -15.63 5.78
N ALA A 156 6.72 -14.66 5.83
CA ALA A 156 7.05 -13.28 6.16
C ALA A 156 7.68 -13.16 7.55
N ALA A 157 7.12 -13.87 8.54
CA ALA A 157 7.67 -13.86 9.90
C ALA A 157 9.08 -14.46 9.95
N LEU A 158 9.32 -15.58 9.26
CA LEU A 158 10.65 -16.20 9.19
C LEU A 158 11.67 -15.29 8.50
N GLU A 159 11.36 -14.71 7.34
CA GLU A 159 12.30 -13.85 6.62
C GLU A 159 12.71 -12.61 7.43
N ILE A 160 11.75 -11.97 8.10
CA ILE A 160 11.99 -10.79 8.94
C ILE A 160 12.79 -11.20 10.19
N ALA A 161 12.44 -12.33 10.79
CA ALA A 161 13.10 -12.82 11.98
C ALA A 161 14.54 -13.28 11.73
N ASP A 162 14.81 -13.89 10.58
CA ASP A 162 16.13 -14.29 10.09
C ASP A 162 17.00 -13.06 9.75
N ALA A 163 16.39 -11.95 9.31
CA ALA A 163 17.07 -10.67 9.11
C ALA A 163 17.49 -9.98 10.44
N GLY A 164 16.97 -10.46 11.57
CA GLY A 164 17.36 -10.03 12.91
C GLY A 164 16.30 -9.22 13.65
N ASP A 165 15.17 -8.91 13.02
CA ASP A 165 14.09 -8.13 13.62
C ASP A 165 13.14 -9.03 14.44
N HIS A 166 12.51 -8.46 15.47
CA HIS A 166 11.55 -9.20 16.28
C HIS A 166 10.16 -9.18 15.63
N VAL A 167 9.49 -10.33 15.61
CA VAL A 167 8.19 -10.51 14.98
C VAL A 167 7.17 -11.05 15.99
N TYR A 168 6.04 -10.38 16.12
CA TYR A 168 4.83 -10.93 16.72
C TYR A 168 4.00 -11.59 15.62
N LEU A 169 3.79 -12.90 15.69
CA LEU A 169 2.95 -13.64 14.74
C LEU A 169 1.63 -14.00 15.42
N VAL A 170 0.54 -13.31 15.03
CA VAL A 170 -0.80 -13.50 15.62
C VAL A 170 -1.63 -14.42 14.73
N GLU A 171 -2.13 -15.51 15.30
CA GLU A 171 -3.01 -16.47 14.62
C GLU A 171 -4.32 -16.65 15.39
N ARG A 172 -5.44 -16.51 14.68
CA ARG A 172 -6.78 -16.59 15.24
C ARG A 172 -7.10 -18.00 15.73
N GLU A 173 -6.71 -19.02 14.99
CA GLU A 173 -7.00 -20.42 15.27
C GLU A 173 -5.97 -21.02 16.25
N PRO A 174 -6.23 -22.22 16.81
CA PRO A 174 -5.35 -22.81 17.82
C PRO A 174 -3.96 -23.17 17.29
N SER A 175 -3.82 -23.29 15.97
CA SER A 175 -2.61 -23.65 15.24
C SER A 175 -2.38 -22.72 14.04
N ILE A 176 -1.12 -22.52 13.70
CA ILE A 176 -0.69 -21.96 12.41
C ILE A 176 -0.82 -23.01 11.30
N GLY A 177 -0.67 -22.58 10.05
CA GLY A 177 -0.72 -23.40 8.84
C GLY A 177 -1.75 -22.89 7.81
N GLY A 178 -2.86 -22.33 8.29
CA GLY A 178 -3.95 -21.84 7.46
C GLY A 178 -4.56 -22.93 6.57
N HIS A 179 -5.18 -22.53 5.45
CA HIS A 179 -5.80 -23.47 4.51
C HIS A 179 -4.83 -24.48 3.92
N MET A 180 -3.55 -24.13 3.82
CA MET A 180 -2.54 -25.05 3.29
C MET A 180 -2.44 -26.32 4.15
N ALA A 181 -2.69 -26.24 5.46
CA ALA A 181 -2.73 -27.40 6.35
C ALA A 181 -3.94 -28.32 6.11
N GLN A 182 -4.98 -27.83 5.41
CA GLN A 182 -6.17 -28.62 5.05
C GLN A 182 -6.00 -29.36 3.73
N PHE A 183 -5.03 -28.96 2.89
CA PHE A 183 -4.83 -29.57 1.59
C PHE A 183 -4.04 -30.88 1.72
N ASP A 184 -4.42 -31.88 0.95
CA ASP A 184 -3.65 -33.10 0.79
C ASP A 184 -2.36 -32.82 -0.02
N LYS A 185 -2.52 -32.24 -1.22
CA LYS A 185 -1.44 -31.97 -2.17
C LYS A 185 -1.46 -30.56 -2.73
N THR A 186 -0.30 -30.10 -3.20
CA THR A 186 -0.13 -28.78 -3.83
C THR A 186 0.27 -28.89 -5.30
N PHE A 187 -0.47 -28.26 -6.19
CA PHE A 187 -0.06 -28.13 -7.59
C PHE A 187 1.09 -27.11 -7.73
N PRO A 188 1.94 -27.20 -8.76
CA PRO A 188 1.92 -28.18 -9.84
C PRO A 188 2.67 -29.49 -9.52
N THR A 189 3.47 -29.54 -8.46
CA THR A 189 4.35 -30.68 -8.15
C THR A 189 3.61 -31.89 -7.59
N LEU A 190 2.40 -31.69 -7.07
CA LEU A 190 1.59 -32.71 -6.39
C LEU A 190 2.28 -33.27 -5.14
N ASP A 191 3.18 -32.49 -4.54
CA ASP A 191 3.76 -32.78 -3.24
C ASP A 191 2.70 -32.76 -2.15
N CYS A 192 2.90 -33.54 -1.09
CA CYS A 192 2.07 -33.45 0.09
C CYS A 192 2.23 -32.06 0.74
N SER A 193 1.12 -31.38 1.01
CA SER A 193 1.13 -30.04 1.58
C SER A 193 1.83 -29.98 2.93
N ALA A 194 1.59 -31.00 3.77
CA ALA A 194 2.21 -31.12 5.08
C ALA A 194 3.75 -31.24 4.99
N CYS A 195 4.29 -31.89 3.94
CA CYS A 195 5.74 -32.07 3.78
C CYS A 195 6.49 -30.74 3.60
N ILE A 196 5.84 -29.74 3.00
CA ILE A 196 6.46 -28.43 2.76
C ILE A 196 6.05 -27.39 3.82
N LEU A 197 4.86 -27.51 4.41
CA LEU A 197 4.36 -26.57 5.40
C LEU A 197 4.86 -26.87 6.81
N THR A 198 4.82 -28.13 7.24
CA THR A 198 5.13 -28.52 8.63
C THR A 198 6.54 -28.09 9.08
N PRO A 199 7.60 -28.26 8.25
CA PRO A 199 8.93 -27.76 8.63
C PRO A 199 8.93 -26.25 8.90
N LYS A 200 8.19 -25.46 8.12
CA LYS A 200 8.09 -24.01 8.31
C LYS A 200 7.29 -23.66 9.57
N MET A 201 6.21 -24.40 9.87
CA MET A 201 5.46 -24.24 11.12
C MET A 201 6.36 -24.48 12.34
N VAL A 202 7.17 -25.55 12.30
CA VAL A 202 8.13 -25.89 13.36
C VAL A 202 9.21 -24.81 13.49
N SER A 203 9.77 -24.34 12.36
CA SER A 203 10.75 -23.26 12.37
C SER A 203 10.17 -21.99 13.01
N ALA A 204 8.97 -21.57 12.60
CA ALA A 204 8.35 -20.37 13.14
C ALA A 204 8.02 -20.49 14.63
N GLY A 205 7.55 -21.66 15.07
CA GLY A 205 7.25 -21.92 16.48
C GLY A 205 8.48 -21.98 17.40
N ASN A 206 9.67 -22.27 16.86
CA ASN A 206 10.93 -22.37 17.62
C ASN A 206 11.88 -21.18 17.39
N HIS A 207 11.52 -20.21 16.56
CA HIS A 207 12.41 -19.12 16.21
C HIS A 207 12.54 -18.11 17.36
N LYS A 208 13.76 -17.84 17.82
CA LYS A 208 14.05 -16.96 18.98
C LYS A 208 13.54 -15.52 18.83
N ASN A 209 13.43 -15.02 17.58
CA ASN A 209 12.94 -13.67 17.29
C ASN A 209 11.44 -13.64 16.96
N ILE A 210 10.72 -14.77 17.03
CA ILE A 210 9.28 -14.82 16.77
C ILE A 210 8.54 -15.06 18.09
N THR A 211 7.69 -14.11 18.47
CA THR A 211 6.66 -14.31 19.49
C THR A 211 5.40 -14.83 18.81
N LEU A 212 5.15 -16.13 18.90
CA LEU A 212 3.97 -16.77 18.34
C LEU A 212 2.77 -16.65 19.30
N LEU A 213 1.69 -16.01 18.84
CA LEU A 213 0.45 -15.81 19.55
C LEU A 213 -0.68 -16.53 18.81
N THR A 214 -0.79 -17.84 19.01
CA THR A 214 -1.93 -18.63 18.53
C THR A 214 -3.17 -18.40 19.40
N TRP A 215 -4.34 -18.74 18.88
CA TRP A 215 -5.63 -18.50 19.53
C TRP A 215 -5.80 -17.04 19.97
N SER A 216 -5.29 -16.11 19.16
CA SER A 216 -5.20 -14.69 19.47
C SER A 216 -5.68 -13.84 18.29
N GLU A 217 -6.31 -12.71 18.58
CA GLU A 217 -6.89 -11.82 17.57
C GLU A 217 -6.44 -10.39 17.82
N VAL A 218 -6.15 -9.66 16.75
CA VAL A 218 -5.96 -8.21 16.82
C VAL A 218 -7.33 -7.55 16.99
N GLU A 219 -7.53 -6.83 18.09
CA GLU A 219 -8.79 -6.13 18.37
C GLU A 219 -8.75 -4.66 17.95
N ASN A 220 -7.59 -4.01 18.09
CA ASN A 220 -7.44 -2.60 17.78
C ASN A 220 -6.02 -2.29 17.29
N VAL A 221 -5.93 -1.44 16.26
CA VAL A 221 -4.67 -0.88 15.73
C VAL A 221 -4.81 0.63 15.72
N SER A 222 -3.89 1.32 16.37
CA SER A 222 -3.84 2.79 16.41
C SER A 222 -2.42 3.28 16.15
N GLY A 223 -2.29 4.57 15.83
CA GLY A 223 -1.00 5.18 15.48
C GLY A 223 -0.79 5.31 13.98
N TYR A 224 0.46 5.34 13.54
CA TYR A 224 0.88 5.56 12.15
C TYR A 224 2.13 4.76 11.83
N VAL A 225 2.60 4.81 10.58
CA VAL A 225 3.77 4.05 10.10
C VAL A 225 4.95 4.19 11.06
N GLY A 226 5.42 3.06 11.59
CA GLY A 226 6.53 2.94 12.53
C GLY A 226 6.20 3.22 14.00
N ASN A 227 4.98 3.65 14.34
CA ASN A 227 4.55 3.95 15.70
C ASN A 227 3.15 3.41 15.94
N PHE A 228 2.98 2.10 15.74
CA PHE A 228 1.70 1.44 15.97
C PHE A 228 1.57 0.98 17.41
N THR A 229 0.39 1.21 18.00
CA THR A 229 -0.03 0.56 19.24
C THR A 229 -1.14 -0.43 18.89
N VAL A 230 -0.88 -1.72 19.15
CA VAL A 230 -1.78 -2.82 18.80
C VAL A 230 -2.24 -3.54 20.05
N THR A 231 -3.56 -3.74 20.16
CA THR A 231 -4.18 -4.56 21.22
C THR A 231 -4.48 -5.94 20.68
N ILE A 232 -3.93 -6.97 21.33
CA ILE A 232 -4.11 -8.38 20.95
C ILE A 232 -4.86 -9.09 22.08
N ARG A 233 -6.02 -9.66 21.77
CA ARG A 233 -6.75 -10.53 22.68
C ARG A 233 -6.25 -11.95 22.51
N LYS A 234 -5.55 -12.46 23.51
CA LYS A 234 -5.27 -13.90 23.65
C LYS A 234 -6.51 -14.59 24.23
N LYS A 235 -7.18 -15.42 23.44
CA LYS A 235 -8.41 -16.12 23.87
C LYS A 235 -8.07 -17.18 24.90
N ALA A 236 -8.96 -17.40 25.87
CA ALA A 236 -8.80 -18.45 26.86
C ALA A 236 -8.93 -19.83 26.19
N ARG A 237 -7.86 -20.63 26.26
CA ARG A 237 -7.89 -22.04 25.84
C ARG A 237 -8.58 -22.95 26.87
N TYR A 238 -8.72 -22.48 28.11
CA TYR A 238 -9.15 -23.27 29.27
C TYR A 238 -8.27 -24.50 29.54
N VAL A 239 -7.01 -24.44 29.06
CA VAL A 239 -5.95 -25.42 29.27
C VAL A 239 -4.69 -24.60 29.55
N ASP A 240 -3.95 -24.97 30.60
CA ASP A 240 -2.67 -24.36 30.90
C ASP A 240 -1.61 -24.90 29.91
N GLU A 241 -1.14 -24.02 29.04
CA GLU A 241 -0.18 -24.32 27.97
C GLU A 241 1.18 -24.77 28.52
N ALA A 242 1.55 -24.36 29.74
CA ALA A 242 2.84 -24.71 30.34
C ALA A 242 2.93 -26.18 30.79
N ILE A 243 1.78 -26.80 31.11
CA ILE A 243 1.69 -28.19 31.56
C ILE A 243 1.09 -29.13 30.51
N CYS A 244 0.48 -28.58 29.46
CA CYS A 244 -0.12 -29.37 28.39
C CYS A 244 0.96 -30.09 27.57
N THR A 245 0.86 -31.41 27.49
CA THR A 245 1.80 -32.26 26.72
C THR A 245 1.30 -32.61 25.32
N GLY A 246 0.07 -32.22 24.96
CA GLY A 246 -0.54 -32.57 23.67
C GLY A 246 -0.88 -34.05 23.50
N CYS A 247 -0.97 -34.84 24.58
CA CYS A 247 -1.16 -36.29 24.52
C CYS A 247 -2.52 -36.79 23.99
N GLY A 248 -3.55 -35.93 23.90
CA GLY A 248 -4.86 -36.28 23.33
C GLY A 248 -5.83 -37.07 24.23
N VAL A 249 -5.39 -37.57 25.40
CA VAL A 249 -6.22 -38.39 26.31
C VAL A 249 -7.54 -37.71 26.71
N CYS A 250 -7.52 -36.39 26.85
CA CYS A 250 -8.72 -35.61 27.17
C CYS A 250 -9.80 -35.66 26.07
N GLN A 251 -9.39 -35.74 24.80
CA GLN A 251 -10.30 -35.79 23.65
C GLN A 251 -11.05 -37.13 23.61
N GLU A 252 -10.37 -38.23 23.93
CA GLU A 252 -10.97 -39.57 24.00
C GLU A 252 -12.12 -39.63 24.99
N LYS A 253 -11.95 -39.00 26.16
CA LYS A 253 -12.94 -39.01 27.25
C LYS A 253 -14.05 -37.98 27.08
N CYS A 254 -13.88 -36.99 26.20
CA CYS A 254 -14.86 -35.93 26.01
C CYS A 254 -16.17 -36.49 25.41
N PRO A 255 -17.32 -36.36 26.10
CA PRO A 255 -18.60 -36.89 25.59
C PRO A 255 -19.21 -36.00 24.50
N LYS A 256 -18.84 -34.71 24.44
CA LYS A 256 -19.41 -33.74 23.51
C LYS A 256 -18.74 -33.83 22.14
N LYS A 257 -19.56 -33.95 21.09
CA LYS A 257 -19.16 -33.80 19.69
C LYS A 257 -19.65 -32.46 19.14
N VAL A 258 -18.81 -31.80 18.37
CA VAL A 258 -19.04 -30.48 17.74
C VAL A 258 -18.73 -30.62 16.26
N VAL A 259 -19.56 -30.05 15.37
CA VAL A 259 -19.24 -30.00 13.94
C VAL A 259 -18.02 -29.10 13.78
N ASP A 260 -17.02 -29.55 13.02
CA ASP A 260 -15.83 -28.74 12.79
C ASP A 260 -15.98 -27.92 11.51
N ASP A 261 -16.51 -26.71 11.68
CA ASP A 261 -16.72 -25.76 10.58
C ASP A 261 -15.43 -25.04 10.15
N VAL A 262 -14.31 -25.26 10.85
CA VAL A 262 -13.04 -24.56 10.61
C VAL A 262 -12.07 -25.44 9.84
N PHE A 263 -11.61 -26.55 10.44
CA PHE A 263 -10.58 -27.40 9.82
C PHE A 263 -11.20 -28.36 8.79
N GLU A 264 -12.27 -29.05 9.19
CA GLU A 264 -12.98 -30.04 8.37
C GLU A 264 -14.12 -29.45 7.54
N VAL A 265 -14.28 -28.12 7.57
CA VAL A 265 -15.26 -27.35 6.78
C VAL A 265 -16.69 -27.92 6.83
N GLY A 266 -17.09 -28.43 7.99
CA GLY A 266 -18.42 -28.97 8.26
C GLY A 266 -18.60 -30.45 7.87
N MET A 267 -17.58 -31.10 7.31
CA MET A 267 -17.66 -32.50 6.85
C MET A 267 -17.49 -33.52 7.98
N ALA A 268 -16.82 -33.14 9.07
CA ALA A 268 -16.57 -34.02 10.21
C ALA A 268 -16.90 -33.36 11.55
N ARG A 269 -16.90 -34.19 12.60
CA ARG A 269 -17.15 -33.76 13.98
C ARG A 269 -15.91 -33.95 14.82
N ARG A 270 -15.52 -32.92 15.56
CA ARG A 270 -14.46 -32.96 16.57
C ARG A 270 -15.03 -33.02 17.99
N LYS A 271 -14.16 -33.06 18.99
CA LYS A 271 -14.50 -32.96 20.41
C LYS A 271 -14.53 -31.50 20.87
N ALA A 272 -15.16 -31.23 22.01
CA ALA A 272 -15.20 -29.87 22.56
C ALA A 272 -13.81 -29.40 23.02
N ILE A 273 -13.04 -30.27 23.68
CA ILE A 273 -11.60 -30.14 23.87
C ILE A 273 -10.91 -30.78 22.66
N TYR A 274 -10.05 -30.02 21.97
CA TYR A 274 -9.41 -30.41 20.73
C TYR A 274 -8.03 -29.75 20.62
#